data_AF-A0A2P5TNE1-F1
#
_entry.id   AF-A0A2P5TNE1-F1
#
_cell.length_a   1.000
_cell.length_b   1.000
_cell.length_c   1.000
_cell.angle_alpha   90.00
_cell.angle_beta   90.00
_cell.angle_gamma   90.00
#
_symmetry.space_group_name_H-M   'P 1'
#
loop_
_entity.id
_entity.type
_entity.pdbx_description
1 polymer ?
#
loop_
_entity_poly.entity_id
_entity_poly.type
_entity_poly.pdbx_seq_one_letter_code
_entity_poly.pdbx_strand_id
1 'polypeptide(L)'
;MCDYPEFLEEGKFSTLTALREVSAALTVQSQLLSELAEHGHYVPETLPSDQQVILLVIKLAYCGVSKELLHRPVSIDVHKVSYTGFSVRDWDSGNIIDSWQTEDGDVFDVNCAEDAVFWLPLPEHWQTVIWQGWGFPFAALRPDVPV
;
A
#
# COMPACT_ATOMS: atom_id res chain seq x y z
N MET A 1 -27.15 9.56 -35.96
CA MET A 1 -26.57 8.34 -36.55
C MET A 1 -25.08 8.48 -36.28
N CYS A 2 -24.56 7.80 -35.27
CA CYS A 2 -23.13 7.92 -34.90
C CYS A 2 -22.30 7.22 -35.96
N ASP A 3 -21.29 7.90 -36.49
CA ASP A 3 -20.34 7.32 -37.43
C ASP A 3 -19.53 6.25 -36.70
N TYR A 4 -19.84 5.00 -37.02
CA TYR A 4 -19.26 3.77 -36.45
C TYR A 4 -17.71 3.76 -36.35
N PRO A 5 -16.95 4.38 -37.29
CA PRO A 5 -15.49 4.44 -37.19
C PRO A 5 -14.97 5.33 -36.04
N GLU A 6 -15.63 6.45 -35.76
CA GLU A 6 -15.21 7.36 -34.67
C GLU A 6 -15.44 6.72 -33.30
N PHE A 7 -16.56 6.02 -33.12
CA PHE A 7 -16.88 5.29 -31.89
C PHE A 7 -15.86 4.16 -31.60
N LEU A 8 -15.38 3.46 -32.64
CA LEU A 8 -14.37 2.41 -32.50
C LEU A 8 -12.99 2.97 -32.13
N GLU A 9 -12.57 4.08 -32.74
CA GLU A 9 -11.30 4.74 -32.40
C GLU A 9 -11.34 5.37 -30.99
N GLU A 10 -12.46 5.98 -30.59
CA GLU A 10 -12.66 6.50 -29.23
C GLU A 10 -12.65 5.37 -28.18
N GLY A 11 -13.31 4.24 -28.47
CA GLY A 11 -13.30 3.06 -27.60
C GLY A 11 -11.90 2.46 -27.45
N LYS A 12 -11.15 2.37 -28.55
CA LYS A 12 -9.74 1.92 -28.55
C LYS A 12 -8.84 2.87 -27.76
N PHE A 13 -8.98 4.18 -27.96
CA PHE A 13 -8.21 5.19 -27.23
C PHE A 13 -8.48 5.12 -25.72
N SER A 14 -9.75 5.05 -25.33
CA SER A 14 -10.16 4.94 -23.93
C SER A 14 -9.63 3.66 -23.28
N THR A 15 -9.72 2.54 -23.98
CA THR A 15 -9.17 1.25 -23.50
C THR A 15 -7.67 1.30 -23.33
N LEU A 16 -6.93 1.86 -24.30
CA LEU A 16 -5.47 2.00 -24.20
C LEU A 16 -5.06 2.93 -23.06
N THR A 17 -5.84 3.97 -22.79
CA THR A 17 -5.62 4.89 -21.66
C THR A 17 -5.83 4.16 -20.34
N ALA A 18 -6.95 3.45 -20.17
CA ALA A 18 -7.22 2.66 -18.98
C ALA A 18 -6.16 1.57 -18.73
N LEU A 19 -5.71 0.88 -19.78
CA LEU A 19 -4.63 -0.12 -19.65
C LEU A 19 -3.31 0.49 -19.17
N ARG A 20 -2.97 1.71 -19.62
CA ARG A 20 -1.78 2.44 -19.15
C ARG A 20 -1.91 2.85 -17.69
N GLU A 21 -3.10 3.31 -17.26
CA GLU A 21 -3.37 3.68 -15.88
C GLU A 21 -3.30 2.47 -14.95
N VAL A 22 -3.88 1.33 -15.33
CA VAL A 22 -3.79 0.07 -14.57
C VAL A 22 -2.34 -0.39 -14.48
N SER A 23 -1.59 -0.35 -15.58
CA SER A 23 -0.16 -0.67 -15.58
C SER A 23 0.63 0.24 -14.62
N ALA A 24 0.26 1.51 -14.53
CA ALA A 24 0.84 2.47 -13.59
C ALA A 24 0.54 2.14 -12.15
N ALA A 25 -0.73 1.88 -11.82
CA ALA A 25 -1.13 1.49 -10.48
C ALA A 25 -0.39 0.22 -10.02
N LEU A 26 -0.28 -0.80 -10.88
CA LEU A 26 0.43 -2.04 -10.55
C LEU A 26 1.93 -1.83 -10.34
N THR A 27 2.56 -0.94 -11.12
CA THR A 27 3.99 -0.60 -10.92
C THR A 27 4.22 0.09 -9.58
N VAL A 28 3.38 1.07 -9.24
CA VAL A 28 3.42 1.78 -7.95
C VAL A 28 3.29 0.78 -6.79
N GLN A 29 2.29 -0.11 -6.89
CA GLN A 29 2.03 -1.12 -5.88
C GLN A 29 3.23 -2.08 -5.72
N SER A 30 3.84 -2.50 -6.83
CA SER A 30 5.02 -3.36 -6.81
C SER A 30 6.22 -2.71 -6.12
N GLN A 31 6.47 -1.43 -6.42
CA GLN A 31 7.57 -0.68 -5.78
C GLN A 31 7.32 -0.48 -4.29
N LEU A 32 6.09 -0.13 -3.90
CA LEU A 32 5.74 0.00 -2.48
C LEU A 32 5.94 -1.31 -1.73
N LEU A 33 5.48 -2.44 -2.29
CA LEU A 33 5.67 -3.75 -1.68
C LEU A 33 7.15 -4.15 -1.61
N SER A 34 7.96 -3.74 -2.58
CA SER A 34 9.41 -3.99 -2.57
C SER A 34 10.12 -3.19 -1.48
N GLU A 35 9.78 -1.91 -1.34
CA GLU A 35 10.25 -1.04 -0.26
C GLU A 35 9.88 -1.60 1.12
N LEU A 36 8.64 -2.08 1.28
CA LEU A 36 8.20 -2.70 2.53
C LEU A 36 8.96 -3.99 2.84
N ALA A 37 9.29 -4.79 1.83
CA ALA A 37 10.05 -6.01 2.03
C ALA A 37 11.50 -5.73 2.49
N GLU A 38 12.08 -4.60 2.09
CA GLU A 38 13.46 -4.23 2.44
C GLU A 38 13.56 -3.41 3.72
N HIS A 39 12.63 -2.47 3.92
CA HIS A 39 12.71 -1.45 4.96
C HIS A 39 11.52 -1.44 5.93
N GLY A 40 10.44 -2.16 5.62
CA GLY A 40 9.25 -2.22 6.45
C GLY A 40 9.47 -2.99 7.75
N HIS A 41 8.94 -2.45 8.84
CA HIS A 41 8.89 -3.15 10.12
C HIS A 41 7.58 -3.92 10.24
N TYR A 42 7.66 -5.24 10.36
CA TYR A 42 6.49 -6.09 10.51
C TYR A 42 5.88 -5.93 11.92
N VAL A 43 4.61 -5.50 12.00
CA VAL A 43 3.96 -5.08 13.25
C VAL A 43 3.90 -6.18 14.33
N PRO A 44 3.60 -7.45 14.00
CA PRO A 44 3.62 -8.52 14.99
C PRO A 44 4.99 -8.69 15.68
N GLU A 45 6.08 -8.40 14.99
CA GLU A 45 7.44 -8.51 15.53
C GLU A 45 7.89 -7.24 16.25
N THR A 46 7.62 -6.07 15.65
CA THR A 46 8.13 -4.79 16.15
C THR A 46 7.08 -3.71 16.05
N LEU A 47 6.78 -3.06 17.17
CA LEU A 47 5.93 -1.87 17.24
C LEU A 47 6.78 -0.59 17.29
N PRO A 48 6.30 0.53 16.74
CA PRO A 48 7.01 1.81 16.85
C PRO A 48 6.91 2.37 18.29
N SER A 49 7.98 3.03 18.74
CA SER A 49 8.04 3.69 20.05
C SER A 49 7.55 5.14 19.95
N ASP A 50 6.39 5.46 20.52
CA ASP A 50 5.79 6.80 20.70
C ASP A 50 6.04 7.82 19.57
N GLN A 51 6.09 7.34 18.33
CA GLN A 51 6.36 8.15 17.14
C GLN A 51 5.24 7.94 16.11
N GLN A 52 4.96 8.99 15.33
CA GLN A 52 4.13 8.83 14.15
C GLN A 52 4.89 8.04 13.09
N VAL A 53 4.17 7.15 12.42
CA VAL A 53 4.67 6.26 11.37
C VAL A 53 3.70 6.26 10.20
N ILE A 54 4.17 5.75 9.06
CA ILE A 54 3.28 5.30 8.00
C ILE A 54 2.94 3.83 8.29
N LEU A 55 1.68 3.53 8.55
CA LEU A 55 1.14 2.19 8.69
C LEU A 55 0.59 1.73 7.34
N LEU A 56 0.96 0.53 6.92
CA LEU A 56 0.49 -0.10 5.70
C LEU A 56 -0.21 -1.41 6.05
N VAL A 57 -1.51 -1.47 5.75
CA VAL A 57 -2.35 -2.65 5.95
C VAL A 57 -2.58 -3.28 4.59
N ILE A 58 -1.85 -4.36 4.32
CA ILE A 58 -1.99 -5.12 3.09
C ILE A 58 -3.08 -6.17 3.35
N LYS A 59 -4.26 -5.93 2.77
CA LYS A 59 -5.40 -6.87 2.80
C LYS A 59 -5.15 -8.03 1.86
N LEU A 60 -4.10 -8.79 2.17
CA LEU A 60 -3.91 -10.14 1.73
C LEU A 60 -4.74 -11.01 2.68
N ALA A 61 -5.43 -12.02 2.16
CA ALA A 61 -6.08 -13.03 3.01
C ALA A 61 -5.02 -13.92 3.71
N TYR A 62 -4.08 -13.31 4.44
CA TYR A 62 -2.81 -13.93 4.80
C TYR A 62 -2.29 -13.42 6.15
N CYS A 63 -2.73 -14.08 7.21
CA CYS A 63 -1.86 -14.38 8.34
C CYS A 63 -2.31 -15.72 8.96
N GLY A 64 -1.35 -16.57 9.30
CA GLY A 64 -1.51 -17.73 10.17
C GLY A 64 -2.30 -18.96 9.68
N VAL A 65 -3.47 -18.83 9.04
CA VAL A 65 -4.50 -19.90 9.07
C VAL A 65 -4.88 -20.49 7.70
N SER A 66 -4.53 -19.87 6.58
CA SER A 66 -4.89 -20.35 5.24
C SER A 66 -3.67 -20.38 4.29
N LYS A 67 -3.39 -21.54 3.70
CA LYS A 67 -2.30 -21.74 2.71
C LYS A 67 -2.69 -21.32 1.28
N GLU A 68 -3.83 -20.66 1.10
CA GLU A 68 -4.31 -20.28 -0.23
C GLU A 68 -3.77 -18.90 -0.63
N LEU A 69 -2.71 -18.89 -1.42
CA LEU A 69 -2.17 -17.70 -2.05
C LEU A 69 -3.10 -17.22 -3.19
N LEU A 70 -3.48 -15.94 -3.13
CA LEU A 70 -3.79 -15.09 -4.29
C LEU A 70 -5.03 -15.45 -5.13
N HIS A 71 -6.22 -15.40 -4.54
CA HIS A 71 -7.49 -15.35 -5.29
C HIS A 71 -8.14 -13.97 -5.36
N ARG A 72 -7.55 -12.93 -4.74
CA ARG A 72 -8.13 -11.59 -4.65
C ARG A 72 -7.14 -10.50 -5.04
N PRO A 73 -7.61 -9.38 -5.62
CA PRO A 73 -6.78 -8.20 -5.84
C PRO A 73 -6.22 -7.71 -4.49
N VAL A 74 -4.93 -7.41 -4.48
CA VAL A 74 -4.23 -6.90 -3.30
C VAL A 74 -4.67 -5.46 -3.05
N SER A 75 -5.30 -5.20 -1.91
CA SER A 75 -5.59 -3.83 -1.44
C SER A 75 -4.55 -3.44 -0.40
N ILE A 76 -4.07 -2.21 -0.47
CA ILE A 76 -3.12 -1.65 0.49
C ILE A 76 -3.73 -0.36 1.03
N ASP A 77 -4.06 -0.37 2.31
CA ASP A 77 -4.48 0.84 3.00
C ASP A 77 -3.25 1.49 3.65
N VAL A 78 -3.10 2.80 3.46
CA VAL A 78 -1.93 3.56 3.93
C VAL A 78 -2.40 4.66 4.87
N HIS A 79 -1.87 4.68 6.08
CA HIS A 79 -2.27 5.63 7.12
C HIS A 79 -1.06 6.28 7.77
N LYS A 80 -1.16 7.57 8.09
CA LYS A 80 -0.21 8.26 8.97
C LYS A 80 -0.76 8.22 10.39
N VAL A 81 -0.15 7.46 11.29
CA VAL A 81 -0.72 7.12 12.60
C VAL A 81 0.34 7.01 13.68
N SER A 82 -0.10 7.05 14.94
CA SER A 82 0.69 6.67 16.11
C SER A 82 0.13 5.38 16.72
N TYR A 83 1.01 4.53 17.24
CA TYR A 83 0.58 3.39 18.04
C TYR A 83 0.05 3.88 19.39
N THR A 84 -1.10 3.36 19.83
CA THR A 84 -1.76 3.81 21.06
C THR A 84 -1.16 3.23 22.34
N GLY A 85 -0.27 2.25 22.22
CA GLY A 85 0.21 1.45 23.37
C GLY A 85 -0.68 0.25 23.69
N PHE A 86 -1.87 0.13 23.08
CA PHE A 86 -2.80 -0.95 23.34
C PHE A 86 -2.70 -2.06 22.29
N SER A 87 -2.49 -3.30 22.75
CA SER A 87 -2.56 -4.51 21.92
C SER A 87 -3.17 -5.68 22.68
N VAL A 88 -3.85 -6.55 21.93
CA VAL A 88 -4.30 -7.88 22.36
C VAL A 88 -3.57 -8.90 21.49
N ARG A 89 -2.63 -9.64 22.09
CA ARG A 89 -1.78 -10.60 21.38
C ARG A 89 -1.93 -11.98 22.02
N ASP A 90 -2.81 -12.79 21.45
CA ASP A 90 -3.01 -14.18 21.82
C ASP A 90 -2.48 -15.09 20.70
N TRP A 91 -1.29 -15.64 20.94
CA TRP A 91 -0.60 -16.51 19.99
C TRP A 91 -1.25 -17.89 19.88
N ASP A 92 -2.01 -18.33 20.88
CA ASP A 92 -2.66 -19.64 20.88
C ASP A 92 -3.91 -19.63 19.99
N SER A 93 -4.69 -18.54 20.04
CA SER A 93 -5.84 -18.34 19.15
C SER A 93 -5.47 -17.72 17.80
N GLY A 94 -4.25 -17.20 17.66
CA GLY A 94 -3.82 -16.44 16.50
C GLY A 94 -4.54 -15.10 16.38
N ASN A 95 -4.92 -14.48 17.50
CA ASN A 95 -5.59 -13.19 17.52
C ASN A 95 -4.58 -12.10 17.89
N ILE A 96 -4.25 -11.22 16.93
CA ILE A 96 -3.28 -10.13 17.12
C ILE A 96 -3.96 -8.83 16.69
N ILE A 97 -4.46 -8.07 17.67
CA ILE A 97 -5.14 -6.80 17.44
C ILE A 97 -4.29 -5.68 18.05
N ASP A 98 -3.91 -4.72 17.22
CA ASP A 98 -3.17 -3.53 17.63
C ASP A 98 -4.01 -2.26 17.36
N SER A 99 -4.04 -1.33 18.32
CA SER A 99 -4.84 -0.10 18.25
C SER A 99 -3.98 1.09 17.81
N TRP A 100 -4.48 1.83 16.82
CA TRP A 100 -3.79 2.93 16.15
C TRP A 100 -4.62 4.21 16.21
N GLN A 101 -3.94 5.34 16.30
CA GLN A 101 -4.57 6.66 16.33
C GLN A 101 -4.11 7.51 15.14
N THR A 102 -5.06 8.11 14.43
CA THR A 102 -4.79 9.08 13.35
C THR A 102 -4.36 10.42 13.93
N GLU A 103 -3.85 11.30 13.06
CA GLU A 103 -3.50 12.68 13.44
C GLU A 103 -4.72 13.48 13.95
N ASP A 104 -5.93 13.16 13.45
CA ASP A 104 -7.18 13.78 13.88
C ASP A 104 -7.72 13.22 15.21
N GLY A 105 -7.05 12.21 15.78
CA GLY A 105 -7.38 11.60 17.06
C GLY A 105 -8.32 10.39 16.98
N ASP A 106 -8.77 10.01 15.77
CA ASP A 106 -9.59 8.81 15.56
C ASP A 106 -8.80 7.55 15.84
N VAL A 107 -9.40 6.62 16.58
CA VAL A 107 -8.79 5.34 16.95
C VAL A 107 -9.43 4.23 16.15
N PHE A 108 -8.59 3.33 15.64
CA PHE A 108 -9.03 2.13 14.94
C PHE A 108 -8.14 0.94 15.28
N ASP A 109 -8.75 -0.24 15.24
CA ASP A 109 -8.08 -1.51 15.51
C ASP A 109 -7.71 -2.18 14.18
N VAL A 110 -6.51 -2.77 14.15
CA VAL A 110 -6.05 -3.58 13.02
C VAL A 110 -5.78 -4.99 13.52
N ASN A 111 -6.38 -5.98 12.83
CA ASN A 111 -6.10 -7.38 13.08
C ASN A 111 -4.88 -7.82 12.24
N CYS A 112 -3.71 -7.76 12.86
CA CYS A 112 -2.44 -8.18 12.26
C CYS A 112 -2.33 -9.69 12.04
N ALA A 113 -3.32 -10.47 12.50
CA ALA A 113 -3.44 -11.89 12.18
C ALA A 113 -4.39 -12.17 11.00
N GLU A 114 -5.09 -11.18 10.47
CA GLU A 114 -5.86 -11.31 9.23
C GLU A 114 -5.12 -10.66 8.06
N ASP A 115 -4.57 -9.47 8.31
CA ASP A 115 -3.87 -8.67 7.32
C ASP A 115 -2.35 -8.70 7.53
N ALA A 116 -1.60 -8.47 6.45
CA ALA A 116 -0.16 -8.27 6.54
C ALA A 116 0.10 -6.79 6.83
N VAL A 117 0.58 -6.49 8.04
CA VAL A 117 0.70 -5.12 8.56
C VAL A 117 2.16 -4.75 8.78
N PHE A 118 2.55 -3.63 8.18
CA PHE A 118 3.90 -3.07 8.25
C PHE A 118 3.84 -1.61 8.67
N TRP A 119 4.92 -1.12 9.28
CA TRP A 119 5.12 0.31 9.46
C TRP A 119 6.48 0.77 8.95
N LEU A 120 6.53 2.04 8.52
CA LEU A 120 7.74 2.75 8.13
C LEU A 120 7.89 4.02 8.97
N PRO A 121 9.11 4.40 9.39
CA PRO A 121 9.32 5.70 10.01
C PRO A 121 8.93 6.82 9.04
N LEU A 122 8.42 7.92 9.57
CA LEU A 122 8.22 9.11 8.73
C LEU A 122 9.57 9.61 8.22
N PRO A 123 9.70 9.92 6.91
CA PRO A 123 10.94 10.47 6.39
C PRO A 123 11.20 11.85 7.01
N GLU A 124 12.45 12.11 7.39
CA GLU A 124 12.87 13.42 7.90
C GLU A 124 12.69 14.53 6.84
N HIS A 125 12.76 14.14 5.57
CA HIS A 125 12.60 15.04 4.43
C HIS A 125 11.64 14.43 3.42
N TRP A 126 10.51 15.11 3.22
CA TRP A 126 9.62 14.83 2.11
C TRP A 126 10.21 15.46 0.85
N GLN A 127 10.58 14.63 -0.13
CA GLN A 127 10.82 15.14 -1.47
C GLN A 127 9.49 15.29 -2.17
N THR A 128 9.04 16.53 -2.34
CA THR A 128 7.87 16.81 -3.18
C THR A 128 8.21 16.47 -4.62
N VAL A 129 7.72 15.32 -5.07
CA VAL A 129 7.74 14.99 -6.50
C VAL A 129 6.55 15.71 -7.12
N ILE A 130 6.79 16.90 -7.70
CA ILE A 130 5.78 17.57 -8.54
C ILE A 130 5.66 16.74 -9.82
N TRP A 131 4.59 15.96 -9.88
CA TRP A 131 4.24 15.23 -11.07
C TRP A 131 3.41 16.12 -12.00
N GLN A 132 4.00 16.51 -13.14
CA GLN A 132 3.29 17.09 -14.27
C GLN A 132 3.43 16.15 -15.46
N GLY A 133 2.44 15.30 -15.68
CA GLY A 133 2.38 14.37 -16.81
C GLY A 133 0.98 13.83 -17.08
N TRP A 134 0.81 13.13 -18.20
CA TRP A 134 -0.16 12.05 -18.34
C TRP A 134 0.68 10.75 -18.30
N GLY A 135 0.55 9.94 -17.24
CA GLY A 135 1.36 8.73 -16.98
C GLY A 135 2.37 8.78 -15.80
N PHE A 136 2.42 7.69 -15.03
CA PHE A 136 3.37 7.19 -14.00
C PHE A 136 4.16 8.19 -13.11
N PRO A 137 3.99 8.16 -11.77
CA PRO A 137 4.84 8.89 -10.82
C PRO A 137 6.21 8.24 -10.52
N PHE A 138 6.46 7.01 -10.96
CA PHE A 138 7.65 6.24 -10.55
C PHE A 138 8.72 6.00 -11.63
N ALA A 139 8.60 6.61 -12.81
CA ALA A 139 9.70 6.62 -13.77
C ALA A 139 10.94 7.41 -13.28
N ALA A 140 10.81 8.15 -12.17
CA ALA A 140 11.88 8.90 -11.51
C ALA A 140 12.81 8.02 -10.64
N LEU A 141 12.43 6.77 -10.34
CA LEU A 141 13.32 5.79 -9.72
C LEU A 141 13.92 4.90 -10.82
N ARG A 142 14.87 5.44 -11.58
CA ARG A 142 15.81 4.60 -12.34
C ARG A 142 17.07 4.45 -11.49
N PRO A 143 17.42 3.24 -11.00
CA PRO A 143 18.77 3.01 -10.55
C PRO A 143 19.67 3.10 -11.78
N ASP A 144 20.59 4.06 -11.74
CA ASP A 144 21.81 4.21 -12.54
C ASP A 144 21.79 3.52 -13.93
N VAL A 145 21.35 4.25 -14.95
CA VAL A 145 21.75 3.98 -16.33
C VAL A 145 22.72 5.10 -16.74
N PRO A 146 23.95 4.80 -17.16
CA PRO A 146 24.92 5.83 -17.52
C PRO A 146 24.48 6.55 -18.79
N VAL A 147 24.74 7.87 -18.83
CA VAL A 147 24.50 8.77 -19.97
C VAL A 147 25.32 8.34 -21.18
#